data_AF-A0A3B5LYB5-F1
#
_entry.id   AF-A0A3B5LYB5-F1
#
_cell.length_a   1.000
_cell.length_b   1.000
_cell.length_c   1.000
_cell.angle_alpha   90.00
_cell.angle_beta   90.00
_cell.angle_gamma   90.00
#
_symmetry.space_group_name_H-M   'P 1'
#
loop_
_entity.id
_entity.type
_entity.pdbx_description
1 polymer ?
#
loop_
_entity_poly.entity_id
_entity_poly.type
_entity_poly.pdbx_seq_one_letter_code
_entity_poly.pdbx_strand_id
1 'polypeptide(L)'
;IKLIVDINVCNIASFLVHLSRPVCVDVASDTEAVLGSSMKLTCISCLKREELKPNTSVNWYFTSSENNTYDRIHVYEKRVDGPFGNRLIWNGSKDLQDISLSILNVSESDRGIYECRVIRTFEFGVYMPSTLTTKNITLTVKEKASNDITAIYSEIMMYVLLVFLTLWLLVEMVYCYRKISKSDEQAQDTATNYLAVPSEQKDNPVAPVTE
;
A
#
# COMPACT_ATOMS: atom_id res chain seq x y z
N ILE A 1 1.56 -12.48 -9.62
CA ILE A 1 2.38 -11.29 -9.28
C ILE A 1 3.40 -11.74 -8.24
N LYS A 2 4.66 -11.85 -8.62
CA LYS A 2 5.77 -12.18 -7.73
C LYS A 2 6.35 -10.84 -7.31
N LEU A 3 5.94 -10.30 -6.16
CA LEU A 3 6.52 -9.07 -5.62
C LEU A 3 7.95 -9.42 -5.17
N ILE A 4 8.91 -9.17 -6.06
CA ILE A 4 10.33 -9.15 -5.73
C ILE A 4 10.55 -7.84 -4.98
N VAL A 5 10.68 -7.94 -3.66
CA VAL A 5 11.12 -6.82 -2.83
C VAL A 5 12.63 -6.75 -2.98
N ASP A 6 13.11 -6.10 -4.04
CA ASP A 6 14.52 -5.74 -4.20
C ASP A 6 14.83 -4.54 -3.29
N ILE A 7 15.04 -4.81 -2.00
CA ILE A 7 15.64 -3.85 -1.08
C ILE A 7 17.15 -3.88 -1.29
N ASN A 8 17.64 -2.95 -2.10
CA ASN A 8 19.06 -2.61 -2.17
C ASN A 8 19.44 -1.84 -0.89
N VAL A 9 20.02 -2.54 0.09
CA VAL A 9 20.72 -1.90 1.21
C VAL A 9 22.19 -2.29 1.13
N CYS A 10 22.97 -1.39 0.54
CA CYS A 10 24.43 -1.43 0.57
C CYS A 10 24.91 -0.86 1.90
N ASN A 11 25.82 -1.58 2.56
CA ASN A 11 26.58 -1.23 3.77
C ASN A 11 25.76 -1.02 5.06
N ILE A 12 25.67 -2.03 5.95
CA ILE A 12 26.49 -2.22 7.17
C ILE A 12 26.42 -3.72 7.56
N ALA A 13 27.49 -4.26 8.12
CA ALA A 13 27.72 -5.66 8.45
C ALA A 13 26.60 -6.39 9.22
N SER A 14 26.45 -7.69 8.92
CA SER A 14 25.77 -8.73 9.74
C SER A 14 24.26 -8.57 10.00
N PHE A 15 23.44 -8.55 8.95
CA PHE A 15 22.04 -8.98 9.06
C PHE A 15 21.85 -10.27 8.28
N LEU A 16 21.35 -11.33 8.95
CA LEU A 16 20.76 -12.48 8.29
C LEU A 16 19.71 -11.96 7.31
N VAL A 17 19.99 -12.04 6.02
CA VAL A 17 18.97 -11.81 4.99
C VAL A 17 18.01 -13.00 5.12
N HIS A 18 16.93 -12.80 5.87
CA HIS A 18 15.83 -13.75 5.87
C HIS A 18 15.32 -13.82 4.44
N LEU A 19 15.64 -14.90 3.74
CA LEU A 19 15.13 -15.19 2.40
C LEU A 19 13.61 -15.33 2.55
N SER A 20 12.87 -14.25 2.27
CA SER A 20 11.43 -14.23 2.32
C SER A 20 10.94 -15.24 1.28
N ARG A 21 10.24 -16.28 1.76
CA ARG A 21 9.64 -17.27 0.86
C ARG A 21 8.46 -16.58 0.15
N PRO A 22 8.31 -16.76 -1.17
CA PRO A 22 7.13 -16.27 -1.86
C PRO A 22 5.89 -16.94 -1.26
N VAL A 23 4.91 -16.14 -0.84
CA VAL A 23 3.64 -16.62 -0.29
C VAL A 23 2.53 -16.33 -1.29
N CYS A 24 1.63 -17.30 -1.50
CA CYS A 24 0.41 -17.08 -2.25
C CYS A 24 -0.60 -16.33 -1.37
N VAL A 25 -1.15 -15.23 -1.88
CA VAL A 25 -2.17 -14.43 -1.20
C VAL A 25 -3.41 -14.36 -2.06
N ASP A 26 -4.56 -14.64 -1.45
CA ASP A 26 -5.87 -14.47 -2.07
C ASP A 26 -6.23 -12.98 -2.09
N VAL A 27 -6.17 -12.36 -3.27
CA VAL A 27 -6.54 -10.97 -3.49
C VAL A 27 -7.89 -10.90 -4.22
N ALA A 28 -8.73 -9.93 -3.88
CA ALA A 28 -9.97 -9.66 -4.58
C ALA A 28 -9.68 -9.02 -5.96
N SER A 29 -10.55 -9.28 -6.94
CA SER A 29 -10.46 -8.62 -8.24
C SER A 29 -10.99 -7.20 -8.16
N ASP A 30 -10.46 -6.32 -9.02
CA ASP A 30 -11.10 -5.04 -9.25
C ASP A 30 -12.46 -5.24 -9.94
N THR A 31 -13.40 -4.36 -9.62
CA THR A 31 -14.81 -4.43 -10.02
C THR A 31 -15.19 -3.37 -11.05
N GLU A 32 -14.27 -2.47 -11.38
CA GLU A 32 -14.50 -1.34 -12.28
C GLU A 32 -13.60 -1.47 -13.51
N ALA A 33 -14.21 -1.47 -14.70
CA ALA A 33 -13.48 -1.46 -15.97
C ALA A 33 -13.83 -0.21 -16.77
N VAL A 34 -12.85 0.29 -17.51
CA VAL A 34 -13.03 1.43 -18.41
C VAL A 34 -13.43 0.94 -19.80
N LEU A 35 -14.39 1.61 -20.42
CA LEU A 35 -14.85 1.29 -21.78
C LEU A 35 -13.68 1.32 -22.78
N GLY A 36 -13.59 0.29 -23.63
CA GLY A 36 -12.53 0.12 -24.63
C GLY A 36 -11.17 -0.29 -24.07
N SER A 37 -10.98 -0.31 -22.76
CA SER A 37 -9.73 -0.75 -22.13
C SER A 37 -9.66 -2.28 -21.98
N SER A 38 -8.48 -2.80 -21.63
CA SER A 38 -8.33 -4.19 -21.21
C SER A 38 -8.45 -4.30 -19.69
N MET A 39 -9.25 -5.24 -19.21
CA MET A 39 -9.46 -5.48 -17.78
C MET A 39 -9.00 -6.89 -17.39
N LYS A 40 -8.38 -7.03 -16.21
CA LYS A 40 -8.02 -8.34 -15.63
C LYS A 40 -8.99 -8.72 -14.51
N LEU A 41 -9.74 -9.79 -14.72
CA LEU A 41 -10.54 -10.45 -13.70
C LEU A 41 -9.63 -11.37 -12.88
N THR A 42 -9.27 -10.91 -11.68
CA THR A 42 -8.33 -11.63 -10.82
C THR A 42 -9.03 -12.73 -10.03
N CYS A 43 -8.72 -13.99 -10.31
CA CYS A 43 -9.17 -15.13 -9.52
C CYS A 43 -7.96 -15.92 -9.04
N ILE A 44 -7.55 -15.67 -7.80
CA ILE A 44 -6.49 -16.43 -7.14
C ILE A 44 -7.15 -17.36 -6.14
N SER A 45 -6.73 -18.63 -6.10
CA SER A 45 -7.12 -19.58 -5.06
C SER A 45 -5.87 -20.28 -4.57
N CYS A 46 -5.34 -19.84 -3.44
CA CYS A 46 -4.13 -20.41 -2.88
C CYS A 46 -4.37 -21.81 -2.30
N LEU A 47 -3.39 -22.70 -2.47
CA LEU A 47 -3.38 -23.99 -1.80
C LEU A 47 -3.10 -23.78 -0.31
N LYS A 48 -3.84 -24.48 0.56
CA LYS A 48 -3.57 -24.45 2.00
C LYS A 48 -2.20 -25.05 2.36
N ARG A 49 -1.70 -25.97 1.51
CA ARG A 49 -0.40 -26.62 1.65
C ARG A 49 0.24 -26.72 0.27
N GLU A 50 1.44 -26.15 0.13
CA GLU A 50 2.16 -26.06 -1.14
C GLU A 50 2.69 -27.42 -1.66
N GLU A 51 2.99 -28.35 -0.75
CA GLU A 51 3.51 -29.69 -1.09
C GLU A 51 2.48 -30.58 -1.82
N LEU A 52 1.20 -30.22 -1.79
CA LEU A 52 0.14 -31.01 -2.41
C LEU A 52 0.00 -30.62 -3.88
N LYS A 53 -0.03 -31.63 -4.76
CA LYS A 53 -0.28 -31.47 -6.20
C LYS A 53 -1.67 -32.01 -6.57
N PRO A 54 -2.75 -31.24 -6.35
CA PRO A 54 -4.08 -31.67 -6.74
C PRO A 54 -4.28 -31.59 -8.26
N ASN A 55 -5.13 -32.47 -8.77
CA ASN A 55 -5.71 -32.29 -10.09
C ASN A 55 -6.71 -31.11 -10.01
N THR A 56 -6.43 -30.02 -10.72
CA THR A 56 -7.21 -28.78 -10.65
C THR A 56 -7.99 -28.57 -11.93
N SER A 57 -9.32 -28.46 -11.80
CA SER A 57 -10.23 -28.10 -12.88
C SER A 57 -10.80 -26.71 -12.61
N VAL A 58 -10.83 -25.89 -13.65
CA VAL A 58 -11.25 -24.49 -13.59
C VAL A 58 -12.43 -24.31 -14.52
N ASN A 59 -13.49 -23.71 -14.00
CA ASN A 59 -14.64 -23.31 -14.78
C ASN A 59 -14.94 -21.84 -14.53
N TRP A 60 -15.13 -21.09 -15.60
CA TRP A 60 -15.58 -19.71 -15.54
C TRP A 60 -16.99 -19.61 -16.08
N TYR A 61 -17.82 -18.85 -15.37
CA TYR A 61 -19.18 -18.58 -15.74
C TYR A 61 -19.45 -17.08 -15.79
N PHE A 62 -20.23 -16.66 -16.77
CA PHE A 62 -20.68 -15.28 -16.89
C PHE A 62 -22.21 -15.22 -16.81
N THR A 63 -22.70 -14.25 -16.05
CA THR A 63 -24.12 -13.88 -15.96
C THR A 63 -24.23 -12.40 -16.28
N SER A 64 -24.90 -12.07 -17.39
CA SER A 64 -25.16 -10.67 -17.76
C SER A 64 -26.03 -9.99 -16.70
N SER A 65 -25.83 -8.67 -16.50
CA SER A 65 -26.70 -7.88 -15.63
C SER A 65 -28.11 -7.67 -16.21
N GLU A 66 -28.29 -7.85 -17.52
CA GLU A 66 -29.55 -7.56 -18.23
C GLU A 66 -30.49 -8.77 -18.34
N ASN A 67 -29.96 -9.99 -18.30
CA ASN A 67 -30.73 -11.23 -18.42
C ASN A 67 -30.96 -11.90 -17.07
N ASN A 68 -32.16 -12.46 -16.87
CA ASN A 68 -32.48 -13.28 -15.71
C ASN A 68 -31.51 -14.47 -15.58
N THR A 69 -31.18 -14.76 -14.33
CA THR A 69 -30.24 -15.73 -13.70
C THR A 69 -29.94 -17.09 -14.35
N TYR A 70 -30.58 -17.49 -15.46
CA TYR A 70 -30.50 -18.83 -16.03
C TYR A 70 -29.53 -18.98 -17.22
N ASP A 71 -29.13 -17.89 -17.87
CA ASP A 71 -28.15 -17.92 -18.98
C ASP A 71 -26.71 -17.82 -18.45
N ARG A 72 -26.28 -18.89 -17.76
CA ARG A 72 -24.91 -19.02 -17.26
C ARG A 72 -24.01 -19.53 -18.38
N ILE A 73 -23.25 -18.65 -19.00
CA ILE A 73 -22.37 -19.00 -20.12
C ILE A 73 -21.05 -19.54 -19.57
N HIS A 74 -20.62 -20.73 -20.00
CA HIS A 74 -19.29 -21.26 -19.69
C HIS A 74 -18.24 -20.62 -20.60
N VAL A 75 -17.24 -19.98 -19.99
CA VAL A 75 -16.34 -19.04 -20.67
C VAL A 75 -14.97 -19.67 -20.98
N TYR A 76 -14.60 -20.78 -20.32
CA TYR A 76 -13.22 -21.31 -20.37
C TYR A 76 -12.99 -22.39 -21.45
N GLU A 77 -14.04 -22.86 -22.12
CA GLU A 77 -13.86 -23.56 -23.39
C GLU A 77 -13.92 -22.48 -24.47
N LYS A 78 -12.81 -22.27 -25.19
CA LYS A 78 -12.62 -21.25 -26.25
C LYS A 78 -13.65 -21.39 -27.38
N ARG A 79 -14.91 -21.07 -27.08
CA ARG A 79 -16.03 -21.09 -28.02
C ARG A 79 -15.98 -19.77 -28.75
N VAL A 80 -15.54 -19.86 -29.99
CA VAL A 80 -15.46 -18.73 -30.93
C VAL A 80 -16.83 -18.05 -31.13
N ASP A 81 -17.92 -18.79 -30.85
CA ASP A 81 -19.32 -18.36 -30.97
C ASP A 81 -19.91 -17.74 -29.68
N GLY A 82 -19.10 -17.53 -28.63
CA GLY A 82 -19.55 -16.90 -27.40
C GLY A 82 -19.60 -15.36 -27.49
N PRO A 83 -20.30 -14.66 -26.57
CA PRO A 83 -20.41 -13.18 -26.54
C PRO A 83 -19.05 -12.46 -26.41
N PHE A 84 -18.03 -13.20 -25.99
CA PHE A 84 -16.68 -12.70 -25.80
C PHE A 84 -15.74 -12.98 -26.98
N GLY A 85 -16.16 -13.82 -27.96
CA GLY A 85 -15.37 -14.17 -29.14
C GLY A 85 -13.90 -14.47 -28.83
N ASN A 86 -12.98 -13.75 -29.51
CA ASN A 86 -11.52 -13.85 -29.30
C ASN A 86 -10.96 -12.79 -28.33
N ARG A 87 -11.80 -12.10 -27.55
CA ARG A 87 -11.36 -11.01 -26.64
C ARG A 87 -10.86 -11.51 -25.29
N LEU A 88 -11.15 -12.75 -24.94
CA LEU A 88 -10.73 -13.36 -23.68
C LEU A 88 -9.33 -13.96 -23.81
N ILE A 89 -8.47 -13.58 -22.89
CA ILE A 89 -7.09 -14.07 -22.78
C ILE A 89 -6.90 -14.70 -21.42
N TRP A 90 -6.33 -15.90 -21.40
CA TRP A 90 -5.88 -16.53 -20.16
C TRP A 90 -4.65 -15.82 -19.61
N ASN A 91 -4.73 -15.35 -18.36
CA ASN A 91 -3.66 -14.64 -17.67
C ASN A 91 -3.34 -15.26 -16.30
N GLY A 92 -3.49 -16.59 -16.22
CA GLY A 92 -3.22 -17.40 -15.03
C GLY A 92 -1.83 -18.04 -15.01
N SER A 93 -1.44 -18.55 -13.85
CA SER A 93 -0.18 -19.28 -13.64
C SER A 93 -0.28 -20.73 -14.15
N LYS A 94 0.87 -21.32 -14.51
CA LYS A 94 0.99 -22.75 -14.84
C LYS A 94 0.61 -23.65 -13.66
N ASP A 95 0.78 -23.18 -12.42
CA ASP A 95 0.47 -23.94 -11.21
C ASP A 95 -1.02 -23.94 -10.84
N LEU A 96 -1.89 -23.29 -11.65
CA LEU A 96 -3.34 -23.22 -11.44
C LEU A 96 -3.75 -22.69 -10.05
N GLN A 97 -2.89 -21.88 -9.44
CA GLN A 97 -3.20 -21.08 -8.24
C GLN A 97 -3.72 -19.69 -8.61
N ASP A 98 -3.13 -19.07 -9.65
CA ASP A 98 -3.64 -17.88 -10.31
C ASP A 98 -4.40 -18.31 -11.56
N ILE A 99 -5.68 -17.98 -11.62
CA ILE A 99 -6.64 -18.44 -12.62
C ILE A 99 -7.31 -17.21 -13.28
N SER A 100 -6.58 -16.10 -13.31
CA SER A 100 -7.10 -14.84 -13.79
C SER A 100 -7.37 -14.86 -15.30
N LEU A 101 -8.45 -14.17 -15.70
CA LEU A 101 -8.80 -13.92 -17.10
C LEU A 101 -8.63 -12.44 -17.42
N SER A 102 -8.24 -12.14 -18.66
CA SER A 102 -8.17 -10.78 -19.17
C SER A 102 -9.17 -10.62 -20.32
N ILE A 103 -9.99 -9.58 -20.24
CA ILE A 103 -10.95 -9.18 -21.28
C ILE A 103 -10.34 -8.00 -22.03
N LEU A 104 -10.16 -8.15 -23.34
CA LEU A 104 -9.74 -7.06 -24.22
C LEU A 104 -10.93 -6.25 -24.73
N ASN A 105 -10.73 -4.95 -24.93
CA ASN A 105 -11.73 -4.02 -25.47
C ASN A 105 -13.09 -4.19 -24.77
N VAL A 106 -13.13 -3.84 -23.48
CA VAL A 106 -14.33 -3.97 -22.64
C VAL A 106 -15.47 -3.11 -23.22
N SER A 107 -16.64 -3.73 -23.36
CA SER A 107 -17.88 -3.11 -23.82
C SER A 107 -18.91 -3.04 -22.69
N GLU A 108 -19.93 -2.20 -22.83
CA GLU A 108 -21.01 -2.10 -21.85
C GLU A 108 -21.77 -3.42 -21.67
N SER A 109 -21.88 -4.23 -22.72
CA SER A 109 -22.48 -5.57 -22.70
C SER A 109 -21.73 -6.57 -21.81
N ASP A 110 -20.48 -6.29 -21.46
CA ASP A 110 -19.65 -7.16 -20.63
C ASP A 110 -19.95 -6.95 -19.13
N ARG A 111 -20.82 -5.99 -18.78
CA ARG A 111 -21.30 -5.72 -17.41
C ARG A 111 -22.10 -6.92 -16.89
N GLY A 112 -21.72 -7.40 -15.71
CA GLY A 112 -22.37 -8.57 -15.12
C GLY A 112 -21.56 -9.20 -13.99
N ILE A 113 -21.88 -10.45 -13.69
CA ILE A 113 -21.26 -11.24 -12.63
C ILE A 113 -20.45 -12.36 -13.27
N TYR A 114 -19.16 -12.41 -12.92
CA TYR A 114 -18.25 -13.47 -13.31
C TYR A 114 -18.02 -14.40 -12.12
N GLU A 115 -18.35 -15.67 -12.27
CA GLU A 115 -18.15 -16.72 -11.27
C GLU A 115 -16.97 -17.60 -11.70
N CYS A 116 -15.90 -17.56 -10.90
CA CYS A 116 -14.75 -18.44 -11.02
C CYS A 116 -14.93 -19.64 -10.09
N ARG A 117 -14.96 -20.85 -10.67
CA ARG A 117 -15.13 -22.11 -9.96
C ARG A 117 -13.88 -22.97 -10.08
N VAL A 118 -13.23 -23.20 -8.95
CA VAL A 118 -12.00 -23.98 -8.85
C VAL A 118 -12.33 -25.28 -8.13
N ILE A 119 -12.18 -26.40 -8.85
CA ILE A 119 -12.37 -27.75 -8.34
C ILE A 119 -10.99 -28.37 -8.20
N ARG A 120 -10.62 -28.78 -6.99
CA ARG A 120 -9.34 -29.47 -6.74
C ARG A 120 -9.60 -30.85 -6.19
N THR A 121 -9.14 -31.87 -6.90
CA THR A 121 -9.16 -33.25 -6.44
C THR A 121 -7.76 -33.62 -5.98
N PHE A 122 -7.63 -33.99 -4.71
CA PHE A 122 -6.38 -34.47 -4.15
C PHE A 122 -6.36 -35.99 -4.23
N GLU A 123 -5.24 -36.58 -4.62
CA GLU A 123 -5.10 -38.03 -4.72
C GLU A 123 -4.20 -38.53 -3.57
N PHE A 124 -4.81 -39.18 -2.57
CA PHE A 124 -4.12 -39.75 -1.41
C PHE A 124 -4.15 -41.29 -1.47
N GLY A 125 -3.73 -41.86 -2.60
CA GLY A 125 -3.67 -43.31 -2.84
C GLY A 125 -5.06 -43.96 -2.91
N VAL A 126 -5.68 -44.21 -1.76
CA VAL A 126 -6.99 -44.89 -1.64
C VAL A 126 -8.15 -43.88 -1.53
N TYR A 127 -7.88 -42.63 -1.12
CA TYR A 127 -8.89 -41.60 -0.93
C TYR A 127 -8.66 -40.40 -1.86
N MET A 128 -9.73 -39.90 -2.48
CA MET A 128 -9.68 -38.78 -3.42
C MET A 128 -10.65 -37.64 -3.02
N PRO A 129 -10.32 -36.83 -2.01
CA PRO A 129 -11.18 -35.72 -1.62
C PRO A 129 -11.15 -34.63 -2.69
N SER A 130 -12.31 -34.07 -3.00
CA SER A 130 -12.46 -32.92 -3.87
C SER A 130 -12.93 -31.68 -3.11
N THR A 131 -12.32 -30.53 -3.35
CA THR A 131 -12.76 -29.25 -2.81
C THR A 131 -13.23 -28.33 -3.92
N LEU A 132 -14.35 -27.66 -3.71
CA LEU A 132 -14.91 -26.66 -4.60
C LEU A 132 -14.75 -25.28 -3.98
N THR A 133 -14.14 -24.34 -4.70
CA THR A 133 -14.05 -22.93 -4.30
C THR A 133 -14.67 -22.07 -5.38
N THR A 134 -15.59 -21.19 -4.99
CA THR A 134 -16.29 -20.30 -5.91
C THR A 134 -16.01 -18.85 -5.51
N LYS A 135 -15.57 -18.02 -6.47
CA LYS A 135 -15.35 -16.58 -6.30
C LYS A 135 -16.19 -15.82 -7.30
N ASN A 136 -16.96 -14.84 -6.81
CA ASN A 136 -17.83 -14.01 -7.63
C ASN A 136 -17.21 -12.62 -7.78
N ILE A 137 -17.19 -12.10 -9.00
CA ILE A 137 -16.65 -10.79 -9.36
C ILE A 137 -17.75 -10.04 -10.10
N THR A 138 -18.22 -8.95 -9.52
CA THR A 138 -19.21 -8.07 -10.17
C THR A 138 -18.48 -7.01 -10.96
N LEU A 139 -18.59 -7.07 -12.29
CA LEU A 139 -17.95 -6.12 -13.18
C LEU A 139 -18.91 -4.98 -13.54
N THR A 140 -18.46 -3.77 -13.29
CA THR A 140 -19.12 -2.53 -13.68
C THR A 140 -18.27 -1.82 -14.72
N VAL A 141 -18.90 -1.40 -15.82
CA VAL A 141 -18.22 -0.68 -16.90
C VAL A 141 -18.53 0.82 -16.76
N LYS A 142 -17.47 1.62 -16.70
CA LYS A 142 -17.50 3.10 -16.62
C LYS A 142 -16.81 3.69 -17.85
N GLU A 143 -17.19 4.90 -18.24
CA GLU A 143 -16.54 5.62 -19.34
C GLU A 143 -15.14 6.13 -18.99
N LYS A 144 -14.90 6.42 -17.71
CA LYS A 144 -13.64 6.96 -17.21
C LYS A 144 -13.18 6.20 -15.97
N ALA A 145 -11.86 6.05 -15.82
CA ALA A 145 -11.26 5.51 -14.61
C ALA A 145 -11.67 6.35 -13.39
N SER A 146 -12.10 5.69 -12.31
CA SER A 146 -12.30 6.35 -11.03
C SER A 146 -10.94 6.68 -10.42
N ASN A 147 -10.85 7.84 -9.78
CA ASN A 147 -9.66 8.16 -9.00
C ASN A 147 -9.72 7.42 -7.68
N ASP A 148 -8.62 6.79 -7.27
CA ASP A 148 -8.52 6.15 -5.96
C ASP A 148 -8.59 7.20 -4.85
N ILE A 149 -9.78 7.37 -4.28
CA ILE A 149 -10.03 8.36 -3.23
C ILE A 149 -9.10 8.13 -2.04
N THR A 150 -8.78 6.86 -1.75
CA THR A 150 -7.85 6.46 -0.70
C THR A 150 -6.43 6.98 -0.95
N ALA A 151 -5.95 6.91 -2.19
CA ALA A 151 -4.62 7.40 -2.55
C ALA A 151 -4.54 8.93 -2.46
N ILE A 152 -5.57 9.62 -2.95
CA ILE A 152 -5.66 11.08 -2.83
C ILE A 152 -5.73 11.50 -1.35
N TYR A 153 -6.51 10.79 -0.54
CA TYR A 153 -6.65 11.08 0.88
C TYR A 153 -5.34 10.89 1.65
N SER A 154 -4.60 9.80 1.40
CA SER A 154 -3.32 9.55 2.08
C SER A 154 -2.24 10.56 1.69
N GLU A 155 -2.23 11.01 0.44
CA GLU A 155 -1.34 12.08 -0.03
C GLU A 155 -1.64 13.40 0.69
N ILE A 156 -2.91 13.82 0.74
CA ILE A 156 -3.31 15.07 1.42
C ILE A 156 -2.99 14.99 2.92
N MET A 157 -3.31 13.87 3.58
CA MET A 157 -3.04 13.68 5.01
C MET A 157 -1.55 13.75 5.34
N MET A 158 -0.69 13.21 4.47
CA MET A 158 0.76 13.33 4.63
C MET A 158 1.20 14.80 4.65
N TYR A 159 0.75 15.61 3.69
CA TYR A 159 1.10 17.03 3.62
C TYR A 159 0.59 17.82 4.84
N VAL A 160 -0.64 17.56 5.29
CA VAL A 160 -1.21 18.23 6.48
C VAL A 160 -0.38 17.94 7.73
N LEU A 161 0.01 16.68 7.94
CA LEU A 161 0.86 16.30 9.07
C LEU A 161 2.24 16.96 8.99
N LEU A 162 2.85 17.02 7.81
CA LEU A 162 4.14 17.70 7.62
C LEU A 162 4.06 19.19 7.93
N VAL A 163 3.03 19.90 7.46
CA VAL A 163 2.85 21.33 7.75
C VAL A 163 2.62 21.56 9.25
N PHE A 164 1.80 20.74 9.90
CA PHE A 164 1.55 20.89 11.34
C PHE A 164 2.81 20.66 12.17
N LEU A 165 3.57 19.59 11.88
CA LEU A 165 4.82 19.29 12.58
C LEU A 165 5.88 20.37 12.36
N THR A 166 6.01 20.90 11.14
CA THR A 166 6.96 21.98 10.85
C THR A 166 6.59 23.28 11.57
N LEU A 167 5.31 23.66 11.60
CA LEU A 167 4.86 24.83 12.36
C LEU A 167 5.09 24.66 13.87
N TRP A 168 4.83 23.48 14.42
CA TRP A 168 5.13 23.20 15.82
C TRP A 168 6.62 23.31 16.10
N LEU A 169 7.49 22.69 15.29
CA LEU A 169 8.93 22.82 15.44
C LEU A 169 9.39 24.29 15.34
N LEU A 170 8.83 25.09 14.43
CA LEU A 170 9.15 26.51 14.34
C LEU A 170 8.73 27.28 15.61
N VAL A 171 7.57 26.96 16.19
CA VAL A 171 7.14 27.54 17.47
C VAL A 171 8.10 27.19 18.59
N GLU A 172 8.52 25.92 18.70
CA GLU A 172 9.52 25.49 19.70
C GLU A 172 10.87 26.15 19.47
N MET A 173 11.33 26.28 18.22
CA MET A 173 12.57 26.95 17.87
C MET A 173 12.53 28.44 18.25
N VAL A 174 11.44 29.15 17.95
CA VAL A 174 11.25 30.56 18.33
C VAL A 174 11.11 30.71 19.84
N TYR A 175 10.40 29.81 20.50
CA TYR A 175 10.21 29.80 21.95
C TYR A 175 11.55 29.59 22.67
N CYS A 176 12.32 28.57 22.27
CA CYS A 176 13.66 28.30 22.80
C CYS A 176 14.61 29.45 22.51
N TYR A 177 14.60 29.99 21.30
CA TYR A 177 15.43 31.14 20.93
C TYR A 177 15.16 32.35 21.83
N ARG A 178 13.89 32.75 21.99
CA ARG A 178 13.49 33.86 22.88
C ARG A 178 13.82 33.59 24.34
N LYS A 179 13.75 32.34 24.78
CA LYS A 179 14.10 31.96 26.15
C LYS A 179 15.61 32.11 26.38
N ILE A 180 16.42 31.62 25.45
CA ILE A 180 17.89 31.70 25.52
C ILE A 180 18.34 33.16 25.45
N SER A 181 17.78 33.96 24.55
CA SER A 181 18.16 35.38 24.41
C SER A 181 17.92 36.16 25.70
N LYS A 182 16.80 35.90 26.40
CA LYS A 182 16.53 36.54 27.71
C LYS A 182 17.50 36.10 28.80
N SER A 183 17.95 34.84 28.79
CA SER A 183 18.97 34.38 29.76
C SER A 183 20.37 34.91 29.44
N ASP A 184 20.68 35.17 28.17
CA ASP A 184 21.98 35.70 27.74
C ASP A 184 22.15 37.18 28.14
N GLU A 185 21.10 38.00 27.95
CA GLU A 185 21.06 39.38 28.48
C GLU A 185 21.29 39.42 30.01
N GLN A 186 20.65 38.50 30.75
CA GLN A 186 20.80 38.42 32.19
C GLN A 186 22.21 37.94 32.63
N ALA A 187 22.83 37.02 31.87
CA ALA A 187 24.19 36.57 32.13
C ALA A 187 25.21 37.68 31.88
N GLN A 188 24.99 38.51 30.84
CA GLN A 188 25.84 39.64 30.51
C GLN A 188 25.71 40.78 31.53
N ASP A 189 24.50 41.11 32.01
CA ASP A 189 24.32 42.09 33.10
C ASP A 189 24.98 41.63 34.41
N THR A 190 24.91 40.33 34.72
CA THR A 190 25.53 39.76 35.93
C THR A 190 27.07 39.81 35.81
N ALA A 191 27.64 39.44 34.66
CA ALA A 191 29.09 39.54 34.40
C ALA A 191 29.59 40.99 34.40
N THR A 192 28.81 41.93 33.87
CA THR A 192 29.14 43.37 33.87
C THR A 192 29.08 43.96 35.28
N ASN A 193 28.17 43.50 36.13
CA ASN A 193 28.12 43.86 37.56
C ASN A 193 29.38 43.44 38.33
N TYR A 194 29.97 42.27 38.01
CA TYR A 194 31.22 41.83 38.62
C TYR A 194 32.47 42.56 38.10
N LEU A 195 32.41 43.13 36.88
CA LEU A 195 33.51 43.91 36.30
C LEU A 195 33.45 45.40 36.66
N ALA A 196 32.32 45.90 37.16
CA ALA A 196 32.20 47.24 37.71
C ALA A 196 32.82 47.31 39.13
N VAL A 197 34.15 47.20 39.20
CA VAL A 197 34.91 47.52 40.41
C VAL A 197 34.92 49.05 40.60
N PRO A 198 34.42 49.62 41.72
CA PRO A 198 34.71 51.01 42.05
C PRO A 198 36.19 51.11 42.39
N SER A 199 36.94 51.89 41.62
CA SER A 199 38.33 52.22 41.93
C SER A 199 38.37 53.18 43.13
N GLU A 200 38.33 52.66 44.35
CA GLU A 200 38.75 53.40 45.54
C GLU A 200 39.84 52.64 46.30
N GLN A 201 41.08 52.99 45.98
CA GLN A 201 42.28 52.91 46.83
C GLN A 201 43.32 53.78 46.11
N LYS A 202 44.11 54.67 46.71
CA LYS A 202 44.47 54.95 48.10
C LYS A 202 45.41 56.17 48.02
N ASP A 203 45.28 57.16 48.88
CA ASP A 203 46.48 57.76 49.49
C ASP A 203 46.14 58.50 50.79
N ASN A 204 46.95 58.24 51.79
CA ASN A 204 46.99 58.76 53.15
C ASN A 204 48.46 59.19 53.36
N PRO A 205 48.92 59.77 54.49
CA PRO A 205 48.50 60.92 55.29
C PRO A 205 49.63 62.00 55.38
N VAL A 206 49.35 63.24 55.82
CA VAL A 206 50.36 64.10 56.48
C VAL A 206 49.67 64.95 57.57
N ALA A 207 50.13 64.80 58.82
CA ALA A 207 49.78 65.63 59.98
C ALA A 207 50.67 66.91 60.01
N PRO A 208 50.71 67.81 61.03
CA PRO A 208 49.79 68.11 62.15
C PRO A 208 49.63 69.65 62.45
N VAL A 209 48.87 69.98 63.52
CA VAL A 209 49.01 71.14 64.46
C VAL A 209 48.49 72.57 64.10
N THR A 210 47.77 73.14 65.09
CA THR A 210 47.45 74.57 65.44
C THR A 210 46.56 75.38 64.49
N GLU A 211 45.62 76.20 64.94
CA GLU A 211 45.37 76.87 66.24
C GLU A 211 43.84 76.96 66.48
#